data_AF-W1DTD9-F1
#
_entry.id   AF-W1DTD9-F1
#
_cell.length_a   1.000
_cell.length_b   1.000
_cell.length_c   1.000
_cell.angle_alpha   90.00
_cell.angle_beta   90.00
_cell.angle_gamma   90.00
#
_symmetry.space_group_name_H-M   'P 1'
#
loop_
_entity.id
_entity.type
_entity.pdbx_description
1 polymer ?
#
loop_
_entity_poly.entity_id
_entity_poly.type
_entity_poly.pdbx_seq_one_letter_code
_entity_poly.pdbx_strand_id
1 'polypeptide(L)' 'MAYWRQWRKPRTKVRNLMRLGVHVQAAVACGITSKGPWRSSKTPGINQALSNAYLKSQGLYALRDGWIKLHHS' A
#
# COMPACT_ATOMS: atom_id res chain seq x y z
N MET A 1 5.79 6.99 3.72
CA MET A 1 4.62 6.13 3.42
C MET A 1 3.50 6.41 4.42
N ALA A 2 2.39 6.99 3.97
CA ALA A 2 1.31 7.50 4.82
C ALA A 2 0.59 6.39 5.62
N TYR A 3 0.12 5.34 4.93
CA TYR A 3 -0.51 4.18 5.57
C TYR A 3 0.39 3.52 6.61
N TRP A 4 1.70 3.45 6.37
CA TRP A 4 2.66 2.86 7.31
C TRP A 4 2.86 3.68 8.59
N ARG A 5 2.65 5.00 8.51
CA ARG A 5 2.64 5.89 9.68
C ARG A 5 1.30 5.84 10.41
N GLN A 6 0.19 5.73 9.68
CA GLN A 6 -1.15 5.51 10.26
C GLN A 6 -1.24 4.17 11.00
N TRP A 7 -0.68 3.09 10.42
CA TRP A 7 -0.63 1.76 11.01
C TRP A 7 0.58 1.63 11.95
N ARG A 8 0.57 2.37 13.06
CA ARG A 8 1.72 2.47 13.96
C ARG A 8 2.17 1.12 14.54
N LYS A 9 1.24 0.26 14.97
CA LYS A 9 1.55 -1.00 15.65
C LYS A 9 1.77 -2.14 14.64
N PRO A 10 2.76 -3.03 14.83
CA PRO A 10 2.97 -4.19 13.95
C PRO A 10 1.70 -5.04 13.76
N ARG A 11 0.96 -5.30 14.85
CA ARG A 11 -0.32 -6.03 14.81
C ARG A 11 -1.35 -5.36 13.89
N THR A 12 -1.40 -4.02 13.87
CA THR A 12 -2.31 -3.26 13.00
C THR A 12 -1.87 -3.37 11.54
N LYS A 13 -0.57 -3.32 11.25
CA LYS A 13 -0.03 -3.51 9.90
C LYS A 13 -0.41 -4.88 9.36
N VAL A 14 -0.12 -5.95 10.11
CA VAL A 14 -0.42 -7.33 9.71
C VAL A 14 -1.92 -7.50 9.44
N ARG A 15 -2.78 -7.04 10.37
CA ARG A 15 -4.24 -7.13 10.21
C ARG A 15 -4.74 -6.42 8.96
N ASN A 16 -4.23 -5.22 8.68
CA ASN A 16 -4.65 -4.45 7.52
C ASN A 16 -4.14 -5.06 6.22
N LEU A 17 -2.92 -5.58 6.19
CA LEU A 17 -2.39 -6.32 5.03
C LEU A 17 -3.24 -7.57 4.73
N MET A 18 -3.59 -8.35 5.76
CA MET A 18 -4.45 -9.53 5.61
C MET A 18 -5.85 -9.15 5.11
N ARG A 19 -6.44 -8.07 5.65
CA ARG A 19 -7.73 -7.55 5.19
C ARG A 19 -7.71 -7.13 3.71
N LEU A 20 -6.56 -6.70 3.21
CA LEU A 20 -6.35 -6.32 1.81
C LEU A 20 -5.91 -7.50 0.93
N GLY A 21 -6.01 -8.74 1.42
CA GLY A 21 -5.79 -9.95 0.63
C GLY A 21 -4.34 -10.43 0.55
N VAL A 22 -3.44 -9.90 1.39
CA VAL A 22 -2.06 -10.39 1.45
C VAL A 22 -2.01 -11.69 2.25
N HIS A 23 -1.32 -12.69 1.70
CA HIS A 23 -1.13 -13.98 2.37
C HIS A 23 -0.51 -13.82 3.77
N VAL A 24 -0.97 -14.60 4.74
CA VAL A 24 -0.62 -14.45 6.18
C VAL A 24 0.88 -14.38 6.40
N GLN A 25 1.65 -15.28 5.79
CA GLN A 25 3.11 -15.30 5.92
C GLN A 25 3.76 -14.01 5.41
N ALA A 26 3.32 -13.50 4.26
CA ALA A 26 3.83 -12.27 3.67
C ALA A 26 3.40 -11.04 4.48
N ALA A 27 2.17 -11.04 5.00
CA ALA A 27 1.64 -9.98 5.86
C ALA A 27 2.42 -9.87 7.17
N VAL A 28 2.72 -11.00 7.82
CA VAL A 28 3.54 -11.06 9.03
C VAL A 28 4.95 -10.56 8.74
N ALA A 29 5.62 -11.10 7.71
CA ALA A 29 6.98 -10.71 7.34
C ALA A 29 7.10 -9.21 7.02
N CYS A 30 6.10 -8.64 6.33
CA CYS A 30 6.08 -7.21 6.03
C CYS A 30 5.72 -6.36 7.26
N GLY A 31 4.78 -6.80 8.09
CA GLY A 31 4.24 -6.01 9.20
C GLY A 31 5.16 -5.88 10.41
N ILE A 32 5.99 -6.88 10.69
CA ILE A 32 6.91 -6.91 11.85
C ILE A 32 8.33 -6.42 11.53
N THR A 33 8.58 -6.04 10.27
CA THR A 33 9.92 -5.62 9.84
C THR A 33 10.44 -4.41 10.62
N SER A 34 11.72 -4.44 10.99
CA SER A 34 12.45 -3.30 11.56
C SER A 34 12.82 -2.25 10.51
N LYS A 35 12.54 -2.53 9.24
CA LYS A 35 12.90 -1.68 8.11
C LYS A 35 12.05 -0.41 8.08
N GLY A 36 12.70 0.70 7.74
CA GLY A 36 12.04 2.00 7.63
C GLY A 36 10.90 2.02 6.59
N PRO A 37 9.99 3.01 6.66
CA PRO A 37 8.83 3.10 5.78
C PRO A 37 9.18 3.17 4.29
N TRP A 38 10.31 3.79 3.94
CA TRP A 38 10.77 3.89 2.55
C TRP A 38 11.25 2.57 1.98
N ARG A 39 12.07 1.81 2.72
CA ARG A 39 12.46 0.46 2.28
C ARG A 39 11.25 -0.47 2.23
N SER A 40 10.32 -0.32 3.16
CA SER A 40 9.13 -1.15 3.23
C SER A 40 8.24 -0.94 2.01
N SER A 41 8.05 0.31 1.54
CA SER A 41 7.10 0.64 0.46
C SER A 41 7.26 -0.17 -0.83
N LYS A 42 8.48 -0.61 -1.14
CA LYS A 42 8.77 -1.41 -2.35
C LYS A 42 8.61 -2.92 -2.15
N THR A 43 8.15 -3.37 -0.99
CA THR A 43 8.02 -4.80 -0.68
C THR A 43 6.78 -5.38 -1.39
N PRO A 44 6.88 -6.57 -2.03
CA PRO A 44 5.77 -7.14 -2.80
C PRO A 44 4.45 -7.25 -2.04
N GLY A 45 4.48 -7.69 -0.77
CA GLY A 45 3.28 -7.80 0.06
C GLY A 45 2.59 -6.45 0.31
N ILE A 46 3.35 -5.35 0.38
CA ILE A 46 2.77 -4.02 0.55
C ILE A 46 2.20 -3.50 -0.77
N ASN A 47 2.89 -3.73 -1.90
CA ASN A 47 2.38 -3.36 -3.22
C ASN A 47 1.12 -4.15 -3.60
N GLN A 48 1.01 -5.40 -3.14
CA GLN A 48 -0.21 -6.19 -3.29
C GLN A 48 -1.38 -5.57 -2.50
N ALA A 49 -1.17 -5.24 -1.22
CA ALA A 49 -2.19 -4.62 -0.39
C ALA A 49 -2.58 -3.21 -0.87
N LEU A 50 -1.60 -2.36 -1.13
CA LEU A 50 -1.77 -0.96 -1.54
C LEU A 50 -1.61 -0.83 -3.05
N SER A 51 -2.35 -1.66 -3.79
CA SER A 51 -2.37 -1.64 -5.25
C SER A 51 -3.00 -0.35 -5.78
N ASN A 52 -2.72 -0.02 -7.05
CA ASN A 52 -3.35 1.13 -7.71
C ASN A 52 -4.88 1.04 -7.69
N ALA A 53 -5.45 -0.17 -7.81
CA ALA A 53 -6.89 -0.39 -7.73
C ALA A 53 -7.43 -0.03 -6.34
N TYR A 54 -6.75 -0.48 -5.28
CA TYR A 54 -7.12 -0.12 -3.91
C TYR A 54 -7.03 1.40 -3.70
N LEU A 55 -5.92 2.03 -4.11
CA LEU A 55 -5.75 3.48 -3.97
C LEU A 55 -6.82 4.28 -4.73
N LYS A 56 -7.20 3.82 -5.92
CA LYS A 56 -8.31 4.40 -6.70
C LYS A 56 -9.65 4.28 -5.97
N SER A 57 -9.93 3.12 -5.34
CA SER A 57 -11.13 2.95 -4.50
C SER A 57 -11.13 3.81 -3.23
N GLN A 58 -9.95 4.23 -2.76
CA GLN A 58 -9.79 5.16 -1.65
C GLN A 58 -9.92 6.64 -2.09
N GLY A 59 -10.22 6.89 -3.37
CA GLY A 59 -10.40 8.23 -3.93
C GLY A 59 -9.12 8.90 -4.43
N LEU A 60 -7.99 8.19 -4.50
CA LEU A 60 -6.78 8.75 -5.10
C LEU A 60 -6.92 8.79 -6.63
N TYR A 61 -6.66 9.97 -7.18
CA TYR A 61 -6.68 10.17 -8.62
C TYR A 61 -5.37 9.72 -9.27
N ALA A 62 -5.47 8.99 -10.39
CA ALA A 62 -4.31 8.58 -11.16
C ALA A 62 -3.80 9.75 -12.01
N LEU A 63 -2.57 10.23 -11.73
CA LEU A 63 -1.96 11.34 -12.46
C LEU A 63 -1.90 11.11 -13.98
N ARG A 64 -1.67 9.86 -14.40
CA ARG A 64 -1.66 9.47 -15.81
C ARG A 64 -2.99 9.79 -16.50
N ASP A 65 -4.11 9.49 -15.86
CA ASP A 65 -5.45 9.72 -16.42
C ASP A 65 -5.68 11.23 -16.64
N GLY A 66 -5.23 12.06 -15.70
CA GLY A 66 -5.31 13.53 -15.81
C GLY A 66 -4.40 14.08 -16.90
N TRP A 67 -3.18 13.56 -17.00
CA TRP A 67 -2.23 13.98 -18.03
C TRP A 67 -2.74 13.66 -19.44
N ILE A 68 -3.26 12.43 -19.65
CA ILE A 68 -3.86 12.00 -20.92
C ILE A 68 -5.05 12.91 -21.26
N LYS A 69 -5.93 13.16 -20.29
CA LYS A 69 -7.07 14.07 -20.48
C LYS A 69 -6.59 15.44 -20.94
N LEU A 70 -5.57 16.03 -20.32
CA LEU A 70 -5.10 17.37 -20.67
C LEU A 70 -4.35 17.44 -22.02
N HIS A 71 -3.57 16.41 -22.37
CA HIS A 71 -2.69 16.45 -23.56
C HIS A 71 -3.35 15.96 -24.85
N HIS A 72 -4.42 15.16 -24.74
CA HIS A 72 -5.17 14.65 -25.89
C HIS A 72 -6.60 15.23 -25.96
N SER A 73 -6.82 16.38 -25.31
CA SER A 73 -8.03 17.22 -25.49
C SER A 73 -7.89 18.13 -26.70
#